data_AF-A0A2P8AFR7-F1
#
_entry.id   AF-A0A2P8AFR7-F1
#
_cell.length_a   1.000
_cell.length_b   1.000
_cell.length_c   1.000
_cell.angle_alpha   90.00
_cell.angle_beta   90.00
_cell.angle_gamma   90.00
#
_symmetry.space_group_name_H-M   'P 1'
#
loop_
_entity.id
_entity.type
_entity.pdbx_description
1 polymer ?
#
loop_
_entity_poly.entity_id
_entity_poly.type
_entity_poly.pdbx_seq_one_letter_code
_entity_poly.pdbx_strand_id
1 'polypeptide(L)'
;MSLSMRTYDSPVRETVLDAVKRVIVSECEASESPRPPFIDMVRELGPVINNEDLIERLRLSFEDAFAGEVKVMDRSTSCEDFPYLALNSIPYVYWNLGCINHNLWYKMKSNNKLEEMLSHHSSKFAPDLYSSLERGIDALVVAALSSILKTWINTTPTTAIDGQ
;
A
#
# COMPACT_ATOMS: atom_id res chain seq x y z
N MET A 1 5.14 1.15 -27.60
CA MET A 1 3.97 0.89 -26.74
C MET A 1 4.50 0.45 -25.38
N SER A 2 3.81 0.79 -24.30
CA SER A 2 4.12 0.31 -22.95
C SER A 2 2.92 -0.44 -22.40
N LEU A 3 3.17 -1.57 -21.74
CA LEU A 3 2.15 -2.39 -21.10
C LEU A 3 2.40 -2.40 -19.59
N SER A 4 1.31 -2.31 -18.83
CA SER A 4 1.34 -2.48 -17.38
C SER A 4 0.46 -3.67 -17.03
N MET A 5 0.98 -4.59 -16.23
CA MET A 5 0.26 -5.77 -15.77
C MET A 5 0.30 -5.87 -14.26
N ARG A 6 -0.69 -6.56 -13.69
CA ARG A 6 -0.86 -6.76 -12.25
C ARG A 6 -1.19 -8.22 -12.01
N THR A 7 -0.42 -8.85 -11.13
CA THR A 7 -0.64 -10.22 -10.66
C THR A 7 -0.33 -10.28 -9.18
N TYR A 8 -1.08 -11.10 -8.43
CA TYR A 8 -0.81 -11.31 -7.01
C TYR A 8 0.34 -12.31 -6.78
N ASP A 9 0.42 -13.34 -7.63
CA ASP A 9 1.34 -14.46 -7.45
C ASP A 9 2.42 -14.50 -8.55
N SER A 10 3.64 -14.88 -8.17
CA SER A 10 4.76 -14.99 -9.11
C SER A 10 4.53 -16.03 -10.23
N PRO A 11 3.98 -17.23 -9.96
CA PRO A 11 3.71 -18.19 -11.05
C PRO A 11 2.68 -17.67 -12.07
N VAL A 12 1.68 -16.91 -11.59
CA VAL A 12 0.69 -16.25 -12.47
C VAL A 12 1.37 -15.16 -13.30
N ARG A 13 2.31 -14.41 -12.70
CA ARG A 13 3.10 -13.40 -13.41
C ARG A 13 3.88 -13.99 -14.58
N GLU A 14 4.62 -15.06 -14.34
CA GLU A 14 5.42 -15.74 -15.36
C GLU A 14 4.53 -16.20 -16.52
N THR A 15 3.40 -16.84 -16.19
CA THR A 15 2.42 -17.28 -17.19
C THR A 15 1.89 -16.12 -18.05
N VAL A 16 1.56 -14.98 -17.44
CA VAL A 16 1.06 -13.80 -18.16
C VAL A 16 2.16 -13.17 -19.01
N LEU A 17 3.38 -13.03 -18.49
CA LEU A 17 4.52 -12.48 -19.23
C LEU A 17 4.85 -13.32 -20.46
N ASP A 18 4.86 -14.64 -20.33
CA ASP A 18 5.13 -15.55 -21.43
C ASP A 18 4.02 -15.53 -22.48
N ALA A 19 2.75 -15.44 -22.06
CA ALA A 19 1.64 -15.28 -22.98
C ALA A 19 1.74 -13.96 -23.77
N VAL A 20 2.06 -12.85 -23.11
CA VAL A 20 2.23 -11.54 -23.76
C VAL A 20 3.40 -11.58 -24.76
N LYS A 21 4.56 -12.12 -24.37
CA LYS A 21 5.71 -12.27 -25.28
C LYS A 21 5.35 -13.11 -26.50
N ARG A 22 4.66 -14.24 -26.29
CA ARG A 22 4.21 -15.12 -27.39
C ARG A 22 3.30 -14.38 -28.37
N VAL A 23 2.29 -13.66 -27.87
CA VAL A 23 1.37 -12.89 -28.73
C VAL A 23 2.13 -11.82 -29.52
N ILE A 24 3.02 -11.05 -28.87
CA ILE A 24 3.79 -10.00 -29.55
C ILE A 24 4.64 -10.58 -30.68
N VAL A 25 5.30 -11.71 -30.46
CA VAL A 25 6.11 -12.40 -31.48
C VAL A 25 5.22 -12.87 -32.63
N SER A 26 4.12 -13.58 -32.34
CA SER A 26 3.21 -14.09 -33.36
C SER A 26 2.58 -12.99 -34.23
N GLU A 27 2.22 -11.85 -33.63
CA GLU A 27 1.69 -10.70 -34.38
C GLU A 27 2.73 -10.08 -35.32
N CYS A 28 4.00 -10.00 -34.89
CA CYS A 28 5.08 -9.52 -35.75
C CYS A 28 5.34 -10.47 -36.92
N GLU A 29 5.31 -11.79 -36.68
CA GLU A 29 5.48 -12.82 -37.71
C GLU A 29 4.33 -12.80 -38.71
N ALA A 30 3.08 -12.78 -38.22
CA ALA A 30 1.88 -12.76 -39.06
C ALA A 30 1.78 -11.48 -39.92
N SER A 31 2.38 -10.39 -39.47
CA SER A 31 2.40 -9.10 -40.17
C SER A 31 3.67 -8.88 -41.02
N GLU A 32 4.53 -9.89 -41.17
CA GLU A 32 5.80 -9.80 -41.90
C GLU A 32 6.69 -8.63 -41.44
N SER A 33 6.74 -8.37 -40.13
CA SER A 33 7.59 -7.32 -39.56
C SER A 33 9.05 -7.47 -40.03
N PRO A 34 9.71 -6.40 -40.51
CA PRO A 34 11.07 -6.49 -41.06
C PRO A 34 12.14 -6.83 -40.00
N ARG A 35 11.77 -6.83 -38.72
CA ARG A 35 12.66 -7.18 -37.59
C ARG A 35 11.86 -7.79 -36.44
N PRO A 36 12.49 -8.62 -35.59
CA PRO A 36 11.84 -9.13 -34.39
C PRO A 36 11.48 -7.99 -33.42
N PRO A 37 10.46 -8.20 -32.56
CA PRO A 37 10.10 -7.22 -31.54
C PRO A 37 11.22 -7.06 -30.52
N PHE A 38 11.49 -5.81 -30.11
CA PHE A 38 12.33 -5.52 -28.96
C PHE A 38 11.42 -5.39 -27.73
N ILE A 39 11.61 -6.28 -26.75
CA ILE A 39 10.81 -6.34 -25.52
C ILE A 39 11.76 -6.13 -24.35
N ASP A 40 11.47 -5.12 -23.54
CA ASP A 40 12.27 -4.78 -22.37
C ASP A 40 11.38 -4.59 -21.14
N MET A 41 11.85 -5.06 -19.98
CA MET A 41 11.15 -4.94 -18.72
C MET A 41 11.61 -3.70 -17.99
N VAL A 42 10.80 -2.65 -18.05
CA VAL A 42 11.18 -1.34 -17.49
C VAL A 42 11.08 -1.32 -15.95
N ARG A 43 10.16 -2.07 -15.35
CA ARG A 43 9.94 -2.08 -13.91
C ARG A 43 9.22 -3.34 -13.46
N GLU A 44 9.67 -3.89 -12.33
CA GLU A 44 9.00 -4.97 -11.61
C GLU A 44 8.88 -4.62 -10.14
N LEU A 45 7.67 -4.78 -9.58
CA LEU A 45 7.38 -4.57 -8.17
C LEU A 45 6.79 -5.86 -7.58
N GLY A 46 7.27 -6.24 -6.40
CA GLY A 46 6.66 -7.28 -5.59
C GLY A 46 5.34 -6.80 -4.94
N PRO A 47 4.52 -7.72 -4.40
CA PRO A 47 3.36 -7.35 -3.62
C PRO A 47 3.78 -6.66 -2.31
N VAL A 48 2.96 -5.71 -1.84
CA VAL A 48 3.06 -5.18 -0.48
C VAL A 48 2.48 -6.21 0.47
N ILE A 49 3.30 -6.73 1.38
CA ILE A 49 2.90 -7.74 2.36
C ILE A 49 3.21 -7.18 3.76
N ASN A 50 2.17 -6.72 4.43
CA ASN A 50 2.29 -6.22 5.80
C ASN A 50 2.66 -7.35 6.76
N ASN A 51 3.50 -7.03 7.75
CA ASN A 51 3.75 -7.94 8.86
C ASN A 51 2.49 -8.09 9.74
N GLU A 52 2.07 -9.33 9.99
CA GLU A 52 0.81 -9.67 10.68
C GLU A 52 0.77 -9.17 12.14
N ASP A 53 1.86 -9.33 12.88
CA ASP A 53 1.91 -8.87 14.28
C ASP A 53 1.89 -7.34 14.38
N LEU A 54 2.60 -6.65 13.47
CA LEU A 54 2.63 -5.20 13.44
C LEU A 54 1.29 -4.61 13.01
N ILE A 55 0.61 -5.19 12.01
CA ILE A 55 -0.70 -4.67 11.56
C ILE A 55 -1.74 -4.82 12.67
N GLU A 56 -1.73 -5.93 13.42
CA GLU A 56 -2.69 -6.13 14.51
C GLU A 56 -2.47 -5.13 15.65
N ARG A 57 -1.20 -4.90 16.03
CA ARG A 57 -0.84 -3.87 17.01
C ARG A 57 -1.28 -2.48 16.54
N LEU A 58 -0.98 -2.14 15.29
CA LEU A 58 -1.33 -0.83 14.73
C LEU A 58 -2.84 -0.64 14.69
N ARG A 59 -3.59 -1.68 14.28
CA ARG A 59 -5.05 -1.69 14.24
C ARG A 59 -5.63 -1.36 15.61
N LEU A 60 -5.18 -2.03 16.68
CA LEU A 60 -5.66 -1.74 18.04
C LEU A 60 -5.40 -0.30 18.47
N SER A 61 -4.20 0.25 18.19
CA SER A 61 -3.89 1.64 18.51
C SER A 61 -4.70 2.64 17.68
N PHE A 62 -4.98 2.32 16.41
CA PHE A 62 -5.82 3.16 15.56
C PHE A 62 -7.28 3.11 15.99
N GLU A 63 -7.81 1.96 16.40
CA GLU A 63 -9.18 1.84 16.90
C GLU A 63 -9.38 2.62 18.20
N ASP A 64 -8.38 2.61 19.08
CA ASP A 64 -8.41 3.42 20.31
C ASP A 64 -8.36 4.93 20.00
N ALA A 65 -7.48 5.35 19.10
CA ALA A 65 -7.29 6.76 18.76
C ALA A 65 -8.39 7.34 17.84
N PHE A 66 -8.97 6.52 16.96
CA PHE A 66 -9.85 6.96 15.87
C PHE A 66 -11.15 6.13 15.81
N ALA A 67 -11.69 5.79 16.97
CA ALA A 67 -12.83 4.88 17.13
C ALA A 67 -13.94 5.08 16.08
N GLY A 68 -14.26 4.02 15.34
CA GLY A 68 -15.31 4.02 14.31
C GLY A 68 -14.89 4.57 12.94
N GLU A 69 -13.65 5.03 12.80
CA GLU A 69 -13.09 5.53 11.54
C GLU A 69 -11.99 4.65 10.94
N VAL A 70 -11.71 3.50 11.58
CA VAL A 70 -10.76 2.49 11.10
C VAL A 70 -11.52 1.39 10.38
N LYS A 71 -10.99 0.95 9.23
CA LYS A 71 -11.59 -0.14 8.45
C LYS A 71 -10.51 -1.02 7.84
N VAL A 72 -10.71 -2.34 7.95
CA VAL A 72 -9.94 -3.31 7.17
C VAL A 72 -10.32 -3.19 5.69
N MET A 73 -9.32 -2.99 4.85
CA MET A 73 -9.51 -2.93 3.40
C MET A 73 -9.38 -4.31 2.78
N ASP A 74 -10.18 -4.56 1.75
CA ASP A 74 -9.97 -5.69 0.85
C ASP A 74 -8.66 -5.51 0.08
N ARG A 75 -8.15 -6.62 -0.49
CA ARG A 75 -6.96 -6.58 -1.32
C ARG A 75 -7.17 -5.61 -2.51
N SER A 76 -6.18 -4.76 -2.73
CA SER A 76 -6.15 -3.81 -3.85
C SER A 76 -5.23 -4.29 -4.97
N THR A 77 -5.56 -3.91 -6.20
CA THR A 77 -4.69 -4.07 -7.38
C THR A 77 -3.69 -2.92 -7.56
N SER A 78 -3.71 -1.93 -6.66
CA SER A 78 -2.66 -0.91 -6.58
C SER A 78 -1.29 -1.55 -6.33
N CYS A 79 -0.26 -1.00 -6.94
CA CYS A 79 1.13 -1.41 -6.71
C CYS A 79 1.90 -0.26 -6.10
N GLU A 80 2.79 -0.58 -5.17
CA GLU A 80 3.66 0.36 -4.49
C GLU A 80 5.07 -0.21 -4.38
N ASP A 81 6.08 0.64 -4.45
CA ASP A 81 7.49 0.28 -4.29
C ASP A 81 7.98 0.43 -2.84
N PHE A 82 7.09 0.84 -1.92
CA PHE A 82 7.38 0.99 -0.49
C PHE A 82 8.17 -0.19 0.14
N PRO A 83 7.87 -1.47 -0.16
CA PRO A 83 8.62 -2.59 0.42
C PRO A 83 10.12 -2.56 0.12
N TYR A 84 10.56 -1.92 -0.97
CA TYR A 84 11.99 -1.79 -1.28
C TYR A 84 12.73 -0.87 -0.29
N LEU A 85 12.01 -0.03 0.46
CA LEU A 85 12.57 0.79 1.54
C LEU A 85 12.85 -0.03 2.82
N ALA A 86 12.23 -1.20 2.97
CA ALA A 86 12.45 -2.11 4.09
C ALA A 86 13.78 -2.88 3.92
N LEU A 87 14.89 -2.16 4.03
CA LEU A 87 16.25 -2.71 4.00
C LEU A 87 16.38 -3.85 5.03
N ASN A 88 17.07 -4.94 4.69
CA ASN A 88 17.38 -6.06 5.61
C ASN A 88 16.16 -6.71 6.29
N SER A 89 15.04 -6.86 5.58
CA SER A 89 13.86 -7.57 6.09
C SER A 89 13.23 -6.93 7.33
N ILE A 90 13.38 -5.62 7.51
CA ILE A 90 12.69 -4.88 8.57
C ILE A 90 11.17 -5.06 8.38
N PRO A 91 10.45 -5.56 9.39
CA PRO A 91 9.00 -5.71 9.28
C PRO A 91 8.35 -4.34 9.15
N TYR A 92 7.36 -4.24 8.26
CA TYR A 92 6.68 -2.98 7.96
C TYR A 92 5.17 -3.16 7.93
N VAL A 93 4.48 -2.02 8.02
CA VAL A 93 3.06 -1.90 7.76
C VAL A 93 2.84 -0.71 6.83
N TYR A 94 2.11 -0.96 5.75
CA TYR A 94 1.61 0.03 4.82
C TYR A 94 0.08 0.08 4.93
N TRP A 95 -0.47 1.27 5.12
CA TRP A 95 -1.92 1.50 5.26
C TRP A 95 -2.37 2.66 4.38
N ASN A 96 -3.69 2.76 4.18
CA ASN A 96 -4.29 3.86 3.43
C ASN A 96 -4.92 4.87 4.39
N LEU A 97 -4.92 6.12 3.98
CA LEU A 97 -5.60 7.22 4.67
C LEU A 97 -6.79 7.70 3.83
N GLY A 98 -7.97 7.75 4.46
CA GLY A 98 -9.12 8.40 3.86
C GLY A 98 -8.85 9.90 3.71
N CYS A 99 -9.03 10.42 2.50
CA CYS A 99 -8.69 11.82 2.19
C CYS A 99 -9.83 12.60 1.54
N ILE A 100 -11.04 12.04 1.58
CA ILE A 100 -12.25 12.66 1.04
C ILE A 100 -13.00 13.32 2.18
N ASN A 101 -13.44 14.56 1.96
CA ASN A 101 -14.25 15.29 2.93
C ASN A 101 -15.45 14.45 3.40
N HIS A 102 -15.66 14.35 4.71
CA HIS A 102 -16.69 13.49 5.30
C HIS A 102 -18.10 13.80 4.78
N ASN A 103 -18.48 15.07 4.64
CA ASN A 103 -19.80 15.45 4.13
C ASN A 103 -20.01 14.98 2.69
N LEU A 104 -18.97 15.12 1.86
CA LEU A 104 -19.01 14.62 0.49
C LEU A 104 -19.11 13.09 0.45
N TRP A 105 -18.29 12.40 1.24
CA TRP A 105 -18.30 10.94 1.33
C TRP A 105 -19.68 10.41 1.74
N TYR A 106 -20.26 10.93 2.84
CA TYR A 106 -21.57 10.50 3.31
C TYR A 106 -22.68 10.85 2.33
N LYS A 107 -22.62 12.02 1.68
CA LYS A 107 -23.58 12.39 0.62
C LYS A 107 -23.49 11.46 -0.59
N MET A 108 -22.30 11.09 -1.03
CA MET A 108 -22.13 10.16 -2.16
C MET A 108 -22.59 8.75 -1.76
N LYS A 109 -22.25 8.31 -0.55
CA LYS A 109 -22.68 7.03 0.01
C LYS A 109 -24.21 6.93 0.15
N SER A 110 -24.87 7.94 0.73
CA SER A 110 -26.33 7.93 0.91
C SER A 110 -27.09 7.92 -0.41
N ASN A 111 -26.48 8.43 -1.47
CA ASN A 111 -27.04 8.45 -2.81
C ASN A 111 -26.58 7.29 -3.70
N ASN A 112 -25.85 6.29 -3.17
CA ASN A 112 -25.28 5.16 -3.92
C ASN A 112 -24.38 5.58 -5.11
N LYS A 113 -23.62 6.67 -4.94
CA LYS A 113 -22.76 7.29 -5.97
C LYS A 113 -21.27 7.14 -5.68
N LEU A 114 -20.86 6.20 -4.83
CA LEU A 114 -19.45 6.03 -4.48
C LEU A 114 -18.57 5.69 -5.68
N GLU A 115 -19.11 5.02 -6.69
CA GLU A 115 -18.40 4.69 -7.94
C GLU A 115 -18.10 5.93 -8.81
N GLU A 116 -18.84 7.03 -8.62
CA GLU A 116 -18.58 8.31 -9.30
C GLU A 116 -17.43 9.10 -8.65
N MET A 117 -16.91 8.61 -7.51
CA MET A 117 -15.84 9.30 -6.79
C MET A 117 -14.54 9.25 -7.59
N LEU A 118 -13.86 10.41 -7.68
CA LEU A 118 -12.63 10.53 -8.45
C LEU A 118 -11.52 9.69 -7.83
N SER A 119 -10.83 8.91 -8.65
CA SER A 119 -9.72 8.04 -8.22
C SER A 119 -8.37 8.77 -8.27
N HIS A 120 -7.34 8.18 -7.65
CA HIS A 120 -6.01 8.76 -7.47
C HIS A 120 -5.26 9.14 -8.77
N HIS A 121 -5.74 8.68 -9.94
CA HIS A 121 -5.16 9.02 -11.24
C HIS A 121 -6.00 10.00 -12.06
N SER A 122 -7.12 10.49 -11.52
CA SER A 122 -7.91 11.54 -12.16
C SER A 122 -7.20 12.89 -12.04
N SER A 123 -7.16 13.67 -13.13
CA SER A 123 -6.66 15.05 -13.11
C SER A 123 -7.46 16.00 -12.22
N LYS A 124 -8.66 15.56 -11.78
CA LYS A 124 -9.55 16.30 -10.89
C LYS A 124 -9.53 15.77 -9.45
N PHE A 125 -8.73 14.74 -9.17
CA PHE A 125 -8.60 14.21 -7.82
C PHE A 125 -7.97 15.26 -6.91
N ALA A 126 -8.67 15.60 -5.83
CA ALA A 126 -8.24 16.59 -4.86
C ALA A 126 -8.58 16.10 -3.45
N PRO A 127 -7.58 15.66 -2.68
CA PRO A 127 -7.73 15.41 -1.25
C PRO A 127 -8.27 16.63 -0.51
N ASP A 128 -9.08 16.41 0.53
CA ASP A 128 -9.46 17.47 1.47
C ASP A 128 -8.24 17.85 2.31
N LEU A 129 -7.59 18.96 1.95
CA LEU A 129 -6.25 19.32 2.44
C LEU A 129 -6.14 19.30 3.96
N TYR A 130 -7.03 20.00 4.67
CA TYR A 130 -6.91 20.19 6.11
C TYR A 130 -7.17 18.89 6.87
N SER A 131 -8.29 18.22 6.59
CA SER A 131 -8.67 16.99 7.31
C SER A 131 -7.71 15.84 7.00
N SER A 132 -7.25 15.71 5.76
CA SER A 132 -6.30 14.67 5.37
C SER A 132 -4.92 14.90 5.97
N LEU A 133 -4.44 16.15 6.00
CA LEU A 133 -3.13 16.46 6.56
C LEU A 133 -3.10 16.25 8.07
N GLU A 134 -4.10 16.77 8.78
CA GLU A 134 -4.22 16.60 10.23
C GLU A 134 -4.32 15.12 10.61
N ARG A 135 -5.25 14.36 9.99
CA ARG A 135 -5.38 12.93 10.26
C ARG A 135 -4.13 12.14 9.87
N GLY A 136 -3.45 12.52 8.80
CA GLY A 136 -2.21 11.89 8.38
C GLY A 136 -1.09 12.05 9.42
N ILE A 137 -0.95 13.24 9.99
CA ILE A 137 0.01 13.52 11.07
C ILE A 137 -0.34 12.69 12.30
N ASP A 138 -1.60 12.72 12.74
CA ASP A 138 -2.05 11.96 13.91
C ASP A 138 -1.81 10.46 13.73
N ALA A 139 -2.15 9.90 12.57
CA ALA A 139 -1.94 8.49 12.28
C ALA A 139 -0.45 8.10 12.34
N LEU A 140 0.46 8.93 11.83
CA LEU A 140 1.90 8.70 11.92
C LEU A 140 2.41 8.77 13.36
N VAL A 141 1.92 9.72 14.16
CA VAL A 141 2.28 9.86 15.58
C VAL A 141 1.80 8.63 16.36
N VAL A 142 0.54 8.22 16.19
CA VAL A 142 -0.02 7.03 16.83
C VAL A 142 0.76 5.78 16.41
N ALA A 143 1.13 5.63 15.14
CA ALA A 143 1.93 4.50 14.64
C ALA A 143 3.33 4.45 15.27
N ALA A 144 4.00 5.61 15.43
CA ALA A 144 5.31 5.68 16.07
C ALA A 144 5.23 5.35 17.56
N LEU A 145 4.26 5.95 18.28
CA LEU A 145 4.05 5.69 19.71
C LEU A 145 3.64 4.26 19.98
N SER A 146 2.75 3.70 19.13
CA SER A 146 2.34 2.31 19.24
C SER A 146 3.55 1.41 19.19
N SER A 147 4.57 1.70 18.36
CA SER A 147 5.80 0.94 18.18
C SER A 147 6.80 1.09 19.35
N ILE A 148 6.98 2.30 19.89
CA ILE A 148 8.00 2.63 20.91
C ILE A 148 7.59 2.24 22.35
N LEU A 149 6.29 2.27 22.69
CA LEU A 149 5.82 2.08 24.07
C LEU A 149 6.07 0.69 24.67
N LYS A 150 6.44 -0.33 23.87
CA LYS A 150 6.96 -1.62 24.41
C LYS A 150 8.45 -1.60 24.71
N THR A 151 9.25 -0.86 23.95
CA THR A 151 10.72 -0.87 24.09
C THR A 151 11.17 -0.23 25.40
N TRP A 152 10.39 0.68 25.96
CA TRP A 152 10.64 1.31 27.27
C TRP A 152 10.24 0.44 28.48
N ILE A 153 9.22 -0.40 28.35
CA ILE A 153 8.74 -1.25 29.46
C ILE A 153 9.66 -2.46 29.69
N ASN A 154 10.45 -2.85 28.70
CA ASN A 154 11.40 -3.97 28.80
C ASN A 154 12.85 -3.58 29.13
N THR A 155 13.16 -2.30 29.32
CA THR A 155 14.42 -1.91 29.96
C THR A 155 14.23 -1.92 31.48
N THR A 156 14.38 -3.09 32.09
CA THR A 156 14.62 -3.18 33.54
C THR A 156 15.87 -2.34 33.85
N PRO A 157 15.85 -1.44 34.85
CA PRO A 157 17.07 -0.80 35.30
C PRO A 157 18.01 -1.91 35.78
N THR A 158 19.17 -2.04 35.13
CA THR A 158 20.29 -2.83 35.66
C THR A 158 20.52 -2.35 37.09
N THR A 159 20.26 -3.23 38.05
CA THR A 159 20.58 -3.01 39.47
C THR A 159 22.06 -2.68 39.56
N ALA A 160 22.35 -1.41 39.84
CA ALA A 160 23.64 -0.99 40.30
C ALA A 160 23.57 -0.78 41.82
N ILE A 161 24.57 -1.35 42.49
CA ILE A 161 25.06 -1.11 43.85
C ILE A 161 24.66 -2.21 44.85
N ASP A 162 25.40 -3.31 44.80
CA ASP A 162 25.86 -3.97 46.02
C ASP A 162 26.99 -3.14 46.61
N GLY A 163 26.71 -2.54 47.75
CA GLY A 163 27.67 -1.82 48.57
C GLY A 163 27.39 -2.11 50.04
N GLN A 164 27.88 -3.25 50.52
CA GLN A 164 28.54 -3.48 51.83
C GLN A 164 28.81 -4.97 52.04
#